data_AF-A0A699SY52-F1
#
_entry.id   AF-A0A699SY52-F1
#
_cell.length_a   1.000
_cell.length_b   1.000
_cell.length_c   1.000
_cell.angle_alpha   90.00
_cell.angle_beta   90.00
_cell.angle_gamma   90.00
#
_symmetry.space_group_name_H-M   'P 1'
#
loop_
_entity.id
_entity.type
_entity.pdbx_description
1 polymer ?
#
loop_
_entity_poly.entity_id
_entity_poly.type
_entity_poly.pdbx_seq_one_letter_code
_entity_poly.pdbx_strand_id
1 'polypeptide(L)'
;IKSTKETAFILQDQYPERLGLAILYNPPKLFEPFYKIVKPFLEPKTANKVKFVYADDPNTKSIMENLFCMDELESAFGGKVEESFDIKKYAEIMKEDDAKRIILNKGDTCSEPNTTLRSNSHTEE
;
A
#
# COMPACT_ATOMS: atom_id res chain seq x y z
N ILE A 1 19.82 -12.94 -7.10
CA ILE A 1 20.78 -11.89 -6.65
C ILE A 1 20.62 -10.59 -7.47
N LYS A 2 20.57 -10.66 -8.81
CA LYS A 2 20.36 -9.47 -9.67
C LYS A 2 19.02 -8.74 -9.40
N SER A 3 17.92 -9.50 -9.32
CA SER A 3 16.58 -8.97 -9.06
C SER A 3 16.45 -8.29 -7.69
N THR A 4 17.04 -8.87 -6.64
CA THR A 4 17.04 -8.27 -5.29
C THR A 4 17.75 -6.91 -5.25
N LYS A 5 18.84 -6.78 -6.01
CA LYS A 5 19.61 -5.53 -6.11
C LYS A 5 18.85 -4.46 -6.89
N GLU A 6 18.19 -4.84 -7.99
CA GLU A 6 17.34 -3.93 -8.78
C GLU A 6 16.11 -3.47 -7.98
N THR A 7 15.43 -4.36 -7.27
CA THR A 7 14.31 -3.98 -6.40
C THR A 7 14.75 -3.06 -5.27
N ALA A 8 15.89 -3.34 -4.62
CA ALA A 8 16.45 -2.47 -3.59
C ALA A 8 16.82 -1.08 -4.14
N PHE A 9 17.39 -1.03 -5.36
CA PHE A 9 17.75 0.22 -6.01
C PHE A 9 16.51 1.08 -6.34
N ILE A 10 15.46 0.48 -6.90
CA ILE A 10 14.20 1.18 -7.20
C ILE A 10 13.53 1.69 -5.93
N LEU A 11 13.48 0.88 -4.87
CA LEU A 11 12.87 1.25 -3.60
C LEU A 11 13.64 2.37 -2.87
N GLN A 12 14.97 2.39 -2.99
CA GLN A 12 15.82 3.38 -2.32
C GLN A 12 15.91 4.70 -3.08
N ASP A 13 15.92 4.68 -4.42
CA ASP A 13 16.16 5.87 -5.24
C ASP A 13 14.86 6.64 -5.58
N GLN A 14 13.74 5.94 -5.77
CA GLN A 14 12.49 6.56 -6.23
C GLN A 14 11.46 6.80 -5.12
N TYR A 15 11.62 6.19 -3.94
CA TYR A 15 10.64 6.25 -2.85
C TYR A 15 11.26 6.35 -1.45
N PRO A 16 12.10 7.36 -1.18
CA PRO A 16 12.63 7.58 0.17
C PRO A 16 11.48 7.81 1.17
N GLU A 17 11.62 7.22 2.36
CA GLU A 17 10.72 7.36 3.52
C GLU A 17 9.28 6.78 3.41
N ARG A 18 8.93 6.02 2.35
CA ARG A 18 7.56 5.47 2.20
C ARG A 18 7.17 4.36 3.19
N LEU A 19 8.15 3.68 3.78
CA LEU A 19 7.86 2.67 4.80
C LEU A 19 7.49 3.39 6.10
N GLY A 20 6.23 3.37 6.51
CA GLY A 20 5.80 3.94 7.80
C GLY A 20 6.05 2.98 8.97
N LEU A 21 5.68 1.72 8.78
CA LEU A 21 5.76 0.65 9.77
C LEU A 21 5.96 -0.69 9.05
N ALA A 22 6.77 -1.58 9.61
CA ALA A 22 6.96 -2.93 9.12
C ALA A 22 6.68 -3.93 10.24
N ILE A 23 5.64 -4.75 10.10
CA ILE A 23 5.26 -5.74 11.10
C ILE A 23 5.66 -7.12 10.61
N LEU A 24 6.48 -7.81 11.38
CA LEU A 24 6.76 -9.23 11.21
C LEU A 24 5.86 -9.98 12.18
N TYR A 25 4.78 -10.55 11.66
CA TYR A 25 3.79 -11.29 12.44
C TYR A 25 4.15 -12.78 12.51
N ASN A 26 4.20 -13.32 13.73
CA ASN A 26 4.62 -14.70 14.06
C ASN A 26 5.86 -15.20 13.29
N PRO A 27 6.97 -14.44 13.26
CA PRO A 27 8.17 -14.90 12.58
C PRO A 27 8.77 -16.11 13.30
N PRO A 28 9.41 -17.05 12.58
CA PRO A 28 10.14 -18.15 13.22
C PRO A 28 11.22 -17.62 14.17
N LYS A 29 11.40 -18.24 15.34
CA LYS A 29 12.32 -17.74 16.40
C LYS A 29 13.77 -17.53 15.95
N LEU A 30 14.21 -18.14 14.85
CA LEU A 30 15.52 -17.92 14.24
C LEU A 30 15.67 -16.54 13.56
N PHE A 31 14.57 -15.85 13.26
CA PHE A 31 14.61 -14.54 12.58
C PHE A 31 15.10 -13.41 13.46
N GLU A 32 14.89 -13.46 14.77
CA GLU A 32 15.39 -12.43 15.68
C GLU A 32 16.93 -12.30 15.67
N PRO A 33 17.71 -13.38 15.87
CA PRO A 33 19.17 -13.28 15.80
C PRO A 33 19.64 -12.92 14.39
N PHE A 34 18.96 -13.40 13.34
CA PHE A 34 19.25 -12.99 11.96
C PHE A 34 19.04 -11.49 11.76
N TYR A 35 17.92 -10.94 12.23
CA TYR A 35 17.63 -9.51 12.14
C TYR A 35 18.65 -8.67 12.91
N LYS A 36 19.14 -9.13 14.07
CA LYS A 36 20.23 -8.44 14.80
C LYS A 36 21.50 -8.32 13.97
N ILE A 37 21.82 -9.32 13.14
CA ILE A 37 22.99 -9.30 12.24
C ILE A 37 22.76 -8.37 11.04
N VAL A 38 21.53 -8.32 10.51
CA VAL A 38 21.18 -7.48 9.36
C VAL A 38 20.94 -6.01 9.75
N LYS A 39 20.46 -5.76 10.97
CA LYS A 39 20.16 -4.42 11.51
C LYS A 39 21.23 -3.36 11.27
N PRO A 40 22.55 -3.60 11.46
CA PRO A 40 23.59 -2.59 11.19
C PRO A 40 23.71 -2.18 9.71
N PHE A 41 23.20 -2.98 8.78
CA PHE A 41 23.16 -2.64 7.35
C PHE A 41 21.93 -1.81 6.97
N LEU A 42 20.95 -1.67 7.87
CA LEU A 42 19.78 -0.84 7.69
C LEU A 42 20.02 0.54 8.31
N GLU A 43 19.50 1.59 7.67
CA GLU A 43 19.47 2.92 8.28
C GLU A 43 18.71 2.85 9.62
N PRO A 44 19.18 3.53 10.70
CA PRO A 44 18.51 3.52 12.01
C PRO A 44 17.01 3.87 11.95
N LYS A 45 16.62 4.80 11.06
CA LYS A 45 15.21 5.16 10.82
C LYS A 45 14.40 3.96 10.33
N THR A 46 14.93 3.19 9.40
CA THR A 46 14.30 1.98 8.86
C THR A 46 14.26 0.87 9.90
N ALA A 47 15.35 0.67 10.65
CA ALA A 47 15.41 -0.36 11.68
C ALA A 47 14.40 -0.15 12.82
N ASN A 48 14.09 1.10 13.17
CA ASN A 48 13.11 1.45 14.21
C ASN A 48 11.64 1.23 13.80
N LYS A 49 11.38 1.14 12.49
CA LYS A 49 10.04 0.89 11.93
C LYS A 49 9.65 -0.58 11.97
N VAL A 50 10.62 -1.47 12.16
CA VAL A 50 10.40 -2.92 12.21
C VAL A 50 9.91 -3.32 13.60
N LYS A 51 8.74 -3.96 13.66
CA LYS A 51 8.12 -4.50 14.87
C LYS A 51 7.91 -6.00 14.70
N PHE A 52 8.37 -6.76 15.69
CA PHE A 52 8.11 -8.18 15.79
C PHE A 52 6.84 -8.35 16.62
N VAL A 53 5.88 -9.09 16.07
CA VAL A 53 4.61 -9.36 16.70
C VAL A 53 4.43 -10.87 16.82
N TYR A 54 4.09 -11.31 18.02
CA TYR A 54 3.85 -12.70 18.38
C TYR A 54 2.45 -12.82 18.96
N ALA A 55 1.63 -13.71 18.40
CA ALA A 55 0.25 -13.90 18.82
C ALA A 55 0.12 -14.48 20.23
N ASP A 56 1.14 -15.18 20.69
CA ASP A 56 1.27 -15.79 22.02
C ASP A 56 1.78 -14.83 23.10
N ASP A 57 2.38 -13.68 22.73
CA ASP A 57 2.82 -12.66 23.68
C ASP A 57 1.82 -11.48 23.73
N PRO A 58 1.09 -11.29 24.85
CA PRO A 58 0.13 -10.20 25.03
C PRO A 58 0.72 -8.80 24.78
N ASN A 59 2.00 -8.58 25.09
CA ASN A 59 2.63 -7.27 24.92
C ASN A 59 2.72 -6.92 23.44
N THR A 60 3.14 -7.88 22.62
CA THR A 60 3.31 -7.65 21.18
C THR A 60 1.99 -7.74 20.43
N LYS A 61 1.04 -8.55 20.92
CA LYS A 61 -0.33 -8.60 20.38
C LYS A 61 -1.04 -7.25 20.49
N SER A 62 -0.85 -6.53 21.60
CA SER A 62 -1.43 -5.19 21.79
C SER A 62 -1.01 -4.19 20.70
N ILE A 63 0.16 -4.38 20.09
CA ILE A 63 0.64 -3.52 18.99
C ILE A 63 -0.32 -3.63 17.80
N MET A 64 -0.79 -4.83 17.48
CA MET A 64 -1.76 -5.00 16.38
C MET A 64 -3.11 -4.39 16.74
N GLU A 65 -3.59 -4.61 17.97
CA GLU A 65 -4.89 -4.10 18.44
C GLU A 65 -4.95 -2.56 18.46
N ASN A 66 -3.82 -1.90 18.76
CA ASN A 66 -3.73 -0.44 18.76
C ASN A 66 -3.57 0.17 17.36
N LEU A 67 -3.09 -0.60 16.38
CA LEU A 67 -2.77 -0.11 15.05
C LEU A 67 -3.83 -0.45 14.00
N PHE A 68 -4.56 -1.55 14.18
CA PHE A 68 -5.49 -2.08 13.19
C PHE A 68 -6.87 -2.36 13.80
N CYS A 69 -7.91 -2.17 12.99
CA CYS A 69 -9.24 -2.64 13.31
C CYS A 69 -9.29 -4.17 13.16
N MET A 70 -9.41 -4.89 14.28
CA MET A 70 -9.41 -6.36 14.28
C MET A 70 -10.59 -6.98 13.54
N ASP A 71 -11.71 -6.26 13.41
CA ASP A 71 -12.90 -6.73 12.71
C ASP A 71 -12.74 -6.68 11.18
N GLU A 72 -11.82 -5.87 10.68
CA GLU A 72 -11.51 -5.73 9.24
C GLU A 72 -10.21 -6.45 8.86
N LEU A 73 -9.41 -6.85 9.84
CA LEU A 73 -8.13 -7.52 9.61
C LEU A 73 -8.32 -9.01 9.33
N GLU A 74 -7.54 -9.55 8.38
CA GLU A 74 -7.51 -10.97 8.08
C GLU A 74 -7.06 -11.82 9.28
N SER A 75 -7.68 -12.99 9.41
CA SER A 75 -7.35 -14.00 10.42
C SER A 75 -5.89 -14.46 10.37
N ALA A 76 -5.25 -14.44 9.20
CA ALA A 76 -3.83 -14.76 9.03
C ALA A 76 -2.90 -13.84 9.86
N PHE A 77 -3.36 -12.63 10.20
CA PHE A 77 -2.64 -11.66 11.02
C PHE A 77 -3.26 -11.49 12.42
N GLY A 78 -4.16 -12.39 12.81
CA GLY A 78 -4.84 -12.37 14.12
C GLY A 78 -6.13 -11.56 14.18
N GLY A 79 -6.66 -11.10 13.04
CA GLY A 79 -7.97 -10.45 12.95
C GLY A 79 -9.14 -11.43 12.89
N LYS A 80 -10.35 -10.92 12.69
CA LYS A 80 -11.60 -11.70 12.70
C LYS A 80 -12.16 -12.02 11.31
N VAL A 81 -11.57 -11.47 10.25
CA VAL A 81 -12.00 -11.78 8.87
C VAL A 81 -11.46 -13.16 8.50
N GLU A 82 -12.36 -14.14 8.42
CA GLU A 82 -12.03 -15.52 8.01
C GLU A 82 -11.81 -15.66 6.50
N GLU A 83 -12.27 -14.70 5.71
CA GLU A 83 -12.02 -14.71 4.26
C GLU A 83 -10.53 -14.52 3.98
N SER A 84 -9.94 -15.52 3.30
CA SER A 84 -8.57 -15.43 2.81
C SER A 84 -8.48 -14.49 1.60
N PHE A 85 -7.34 -13.83 1.43
CA PHE A 85 -7.05 -13.02 0.24
C PHE A 85 -7.32 -13.76 -1.08
N ASP A 86 -8.28 -13.28 -1.86
CA ASP A 86 -8.58 -13.75 -3.22
C ASP A 86 -8.16 -12.70 -4.25
N ILE A 87 -7.19 -13.07 -5.09
CA ILE A 87 -6.63 -12.20 -6.13
C ILE A 87 -7.68 -11.76 -7.16
N LYS A 88 -8.67 -12.60 -7.49
CA LYS A 88 -9.71 -12.26 -8.47
C LYS A 88 -10.66 -11.23 -7.88
N LYS A 89 -11.11 -11.46 -6.64
CA LYS A 89 -11.95 -10.51 -5.89
C LYS A 89 -11.23 -9.16 -5.75
N TYR A 90 -9.96 -9.18 -5.37
CA TYR A 90 -9.13 -7.97 -5.27
C TYR A 90 -9.00 -7.24 -6.61
N ALA A 91 -8.74 -7.95 -7.71
CA ALA A 91 -8.61 -7.35 -9.03
C ALA A 91 -9.90 -6.67 -9.52
N GLU A 92 -11.06 -7.25 -9.23
CA GLU A 92 -12.35 -6.62 -9.54
C GLU A 92 -12.58 -5.35 -8.71
N ILE A 93 -12.26 -5.37 -7.42
CA ILE A 93 -12.33 -4.18 -6.55
C ILE A 93 -11.42 -3.06 -7.09
N MET A 94 -10.19 -3.38 -7.49
CA MET A 94 -9.25 -2.41 -8.05
C MET A 94 -9.78 -1.74 -9.33
N LYS A 95 -10.39 -2.52 -10.24
CA LYS A 95 -11.00 -1.97 -11.46
C LYS A 95 -12.17 -1.04 -11.15
N GLU A 96 -13.00 -1.41 -10.18
CA GLU A 96 -14.14 -0.60 -9.76
C GLU A 96 -13.69 0.72 -9.14
N ASP A 97 -12.66 0.69 -8.27
CA ASP A 97 -12.09 1.88 -7.66
C ASP A 97 -11.42 2.81 -8.68
N ASP A 98 -10.72 2.26 -9.67
CA ASP A 98 -10.16 3.06 -10.76
C ASP A 98 -11.27 3.73 -11.59
N ALA A 99 -12.36 3.01 -11.87
CA ALA A 99 -13.52 3.60 -12.55
C ALA A 99 -14.15 4.74 -11.72
N LYS A 100 -14.31 4.55 -10.40
CA LYS A 100 -14.83 5.58 -9.48
C LYS A 100 -13.94 6.82 -9.45
N ARG A 101 -12.61 6.63 -9.39
CA ARG A 101 -11.64 7.74 -9.41
C ARG A 101 -11.73 8.54 -10.70
N ILE A 102 -11.86 7.87 -11.84
CA ILE A 102 -12.02 8.53 -13.14
C ILE A 102 -13.32 9.34 -13.19
N ILE A 103 -14.42 8.80 -12.63
CA ILE A 103 -15.71 9.49 -12.58
C ILE A 103 -15.65 10.71 -11.66
N LEU A 104 -15.06 10.59 -10.47
CA LEU A 104 -14.90 11.69 -9.52
C LEU A 104 -14.07 12.83 -10.14
N ASN A 105 -12.93 12.51 -10.76
CA ASN A 105 -12.09 13.49 -11.43
C ASN A 105 -12.80 14.17 -12.64
N LYS A 106 -13.79 13.50 -13.25
CA LYS A 106 -14.64 14.08 -14.31
C LYS A 106 -15.72 15.01 -13.76
N GLY A 107 -16.10 14.86 -12.49
CA GLY A 107 -17.03 15.77 -11.80
C GLY A 107 -16.42 17.12 -11.44
N ASP A 108 -15.09 17.20 -11.37
CA ASP A 108 -14.34 18.40 -10.98
C ASP A 108 -13.90 19.30 -12.17
N THR A 109 -14.27 18.96 -13.41
CA THR A 109 -14.11 19.92 -14.51
C THR A 109 -15.22 20.96 -14.41
N CYS A 110 -14.88 22.10 -13.78
CA CYS A 110 -15.61 23.36 -13.91
C CYS A 110 -16.07 23.56 -15.36
N SER A 111 -17.34 23.90 -15.53
CA SER A 111 -17.99 24.21 -16.79
C SER A 111 -17.07 25.03 -17.71
N GLU A 112 -16.62 24.46 -18.82
CA GLU A 112 -16.02 25.25 -19.88
C GLU A 112 -17.09 26.21 -20.43
N PRO A 113 -16.83 27.53 -20.50
CA PRO A 113 -17.75 28.44 -21.16
C PRO A 113 -17.73 28.16 -22.66
N ASN A 114 -18.92 27.90 -23.22
CA ASN A 114 -19.19 27.77 -24.65
C ASN A 114 -18.46 28.86 -25.45
N THR A 115 -17.41 28.49 -26.19
CA THR A 115 -16.88 29.33 -27.27
C THR A 115 -17.48 28.81 -28.57
N THR A 116 -18.59 29.44 -28.97
CA THR A 116 -19.16 29.31 -30.31
C THR A 116 -18.15 29.86 -31.33
N LEU A 117 -17.40 28.98 -31.99
CA LEU A 117 -16.65 29.34 -33.20
C LEU A 117 -17.64 29.49 -34.36
N ARG A 118 -17.90 30.74 -34.71
CA ARG A 118 -18.57 31.21 -35.92
C ARG A 118 -17.76 30.80 -37.15
N SER A 119 -18.21 29.78 -37.89
CA SER A 119 -17.70 29.50 -39.23
C SER A 119 -18.49 30.32 -40.26
N ASN A 120 -17.89 31.40 -40.73
CA ASN A 120 -18.28 32.03 -41.99
C ASN A 120 -17.40 31.48 -43.11
N SER A 121 -18.02 30.80 -44.07
CA SER A 121 -17.53 30.59 -45.44
C SER A 121 -18.76 30.26 -46.29
N HIS A 122 -19.45 31.22 -46.89
CA HIS A 122 -19.18 31.73 -48.24
C HIS A 122 -18.86 30.62 -49.24
N THR A 123 -19.87 30.25 -50.04
CA THR A 123 -19.69 29.84 -51.43
C THR A 123 -20.94 30.27 -52.19
N GLU A 124 -20.71 31.08 -53.22
CA GLU A 124 -21.68 31.57 -54.19
C GLU A 124 -22.07 30.44 -55.15
N GLU A 125 -23.36 30.35 -55.46
CA GLU A 125 -23.88 30.27 -56.84
C GLU A 125 -25.24 30.97 -56.90
#